data_AF-X1HBL3-F1
#
_entry.id   AF-X1HBL3-F1
#
_cell.length_a   1.000
_cell.length_b   1.000
_cell.length_c   1.000
_cell.angle_alpha   90.00
_cell.angle_beta   90.00
_cell.angle_gamma   90.00
#
_symmetry.space_group_name_H-M   'P 1'
#
loop_
_entity.id
_entity.type
_entity.pdbx_description
1 polymer ?
#
loop_
_entity_poly.entity_id
_entity_poly.type
_entity_poly.pdbx_seq_one_letter_code
_entity_poly.pdbx_strand_id
1 'polypeptide(L)'
;EEELMTEIFEAKLAGKKDEDFKETADMLEVVREMKEQNPMLGLRGCRLGITMPIVTEMQARAIFKAAAKVIKSGKEVLPEVMVPLVGFQKEFEHQRTIIDRVAKDVMQEEGIEFKYLVGTMIEVPRAALTSSEIAGGEKGAQFFSFGTNDLHQMALGFSRDDAGTFISKYMEQGIIKDDPFVSIEEIGVGRLMKICVEDGKSS
;
A
#
# COMPACT_ATOMS: atom_id res chain seq x y z
N GLU A 1 -1.13 -2.59 -23.86
CA GLU A 1 -1.91 -3.70 -24.48
C GLU A 1 -2.00 -3.52 -25.99
N GLU A 2 -2.55 -2.40 -26.48
CA GLU A 2 -2.71 -2.13 -27.92
C GLU A 2 -1.37 -2.12 -28.69
N GLU A 3 -0.33 -1.54 -28.12
CA GLU A 3 1.03 -1.54 -28.71
C GLU A 3 1.58 -2.97 -28.89
N LEU A 4 1.51 -3.81 -27.85
CA LEU A 4 1.95 -5.21 -27.91
C LEU A 4 1.15 -6.03 -28.93
N MET A 5 -0.16 -5.80 -29.01
CA MET A 5 -1.03 -6.42 -30.01
C MET A 5 -0.61 -6.02 -31.43
N THR A 6 -0.29 -4.75 -31.64
CA THR A 6 0.14 -4.21 -32.94
C THR A 6 1.47 -4.83 -33.34
N GLU A 7 2.44 -4.88 -32.43
CA GLU A 7 3.76 -5.47 -32.67
C GLU A 7 3.68 -6.96 -33.05
N ILE A 8 2.87 -7.75 -32.33
CA ILE A 8 2.63 -9.17 -32.65
C ILE A 8 1.96 -9.30 -34.03
N PHE A 9 1.00 -8.44 -34.35
CA PHE A 9 0.31 -8.47 -35.63
C PHE A 9 1.24 -8.12 -36.80
N GLU A 10 2.08 -7.09 -36.65
CA GLU A 10 3.10 -6.71 -37.64
C GLU A 10 4.14 -7.81 -37.85
N ALA A 11 4.60 -8.46 -36.77
CA ALA A 11 5.51 -9.59 -36.85
C ALA A 11 4.93 -10.75 -37.66
N LYS A 12 3.65 -11.07 -37.43
CA LYS A 12 2.92 -12.10 -38.20
C LYS A 12 2.76 -11.72 -39.66
N LEU A 13 2.44 -10.46 -39.97
CA LEU A 13 2.35 -9.96 -41.35
C LEU A 13 3.70 -10.00 -42.08
N ALA A 14 4.80 -9.75 -41.37
CA ALA A 14 6.15 -9.87 -41.88
C ALA A 14 6.62 -11.33 -42.08
N GLY A 15 5.77 -12.33 -41.78
CA GLY A 15 6.08 -13.74 -41.94
C GLY A 15 7.07 -14.28 -40.89
N LYS A 16 7.24 -13.58 -39.76
CA LYS A 16 8.04 -14.07 -38.63
C LYS A 16 7.37 -15.28 -37.98
N LYS A 17 8.17 -16.15 -37.36
CA LYS A 17 7.69 -17.32 -36.61
C LYS A 17 7.26 -16.89 -35.21
N ASP A 18 6.43 -17.71 -34.57
CA ASP A 18 5.96 -17.44 -33.20
C ASP A 18 7.12 -17.28 -32.18
N GLU A 19 8.24 -17.96 -32.40
CA GLU A 19 9.46 -17.83 -31.58
C GLU A 19 10.06 -16.41 -31.63
N ASP A 20 9.89 -15.69 -32.75
CA ASP A 20 10.48 -14.36 -32.97
C ASP A 20 9.77 -13.24 -32.19
N PHE A 21 8.55 -13.50 -31.69
CA PHE A 21 7.76 -12.54 -30.88
C PHE A 21 7.20 -13.17 -29.61
N LYS A 22 7.77 -14.30 -29.17
CA LYS A 22 7.32 -15.02 -27.98
C LYS A 22 7.35 -14.12 -26.74
N GLU A 23 8.43 -13.37 -26.52
CA GLU A 23 8.53 -12.46 -25.37
C GLU A 23 7.43 -11.39 -25.38
N THR A 24 7.14 -10.81 -26.55
CA THR A 24 6.06 -9.82 -26.70
C THR A 24 4.69 -10.45 -26.42
N ALA A 25 4.47 -11.69 -26.85
CA ALA A 25 3.23 -12.44 -26.58
C ALA A 25 3.08 -12.81 -25.10
N ASP A 26 4.13 -13.32 -24.47
CA ASP A 26 4.16 -13.64 -23.04
C ASP A 26 3.91 -12.36 -22.22
N MET A 27 4.49 -11.23 -22.61
CA MET A 27 4.26 -9.93 -21.95
C MET A 27 2.82 -9.44 -22.13
N LEU A 28 2.20 -9.65 -23.29
CA LEU A 28 0.79 -9.32 -23.52
C LEU A 28 -0.13 -10.15 -22.60
N GLU A 29 0.18 -11.44 -22.39
CA GLU A 29 -0.56 -12.30 -21.48
C GLU A 29 -0.48 -11.76 -20.05
N VAL A 30 0.72 -11.45 -19.56
CA VAL A 30 0.93 -10.84 -18.23
C VAL A 30 0.17 -9.52 -18.09
N VAL A 31 0.22 -8.64 -19.10
CA VAL A 31 -0.53 -7.36 -19.09
C VAL A 31 -2.03 -7.59 -18.94
N ARG A 32 -2.58 -8.62 -19.59
CA ARG A 32 -3.99 -8.95 -19.51
C ARG A 32 -4.36 -9.58 -18.16
N GLU A 33 -3.53 -10.46 -17.64
CA GLU A 33 -3.73 -11.07 -16.32
C GLU A 33 -3.71 -10.03 -15.20
N MET A 34 -2.83 -9.04 -15.30
CA MET A 34 -2.69 -7.96 -14.31
C MET A 34 -3.71 -6.84 -14.50
N LYS A 35 -4.54 -6.85 -15.56
CA LYS A 35 -5.50 -5.80 -15.84
C LYS A 35 -6.69 -5.90 -14.88
N GLU A 36 -6.88 -4.88 -14.07
CA GLU A 36 -7.97 -4.79 -13.12
C GLU A 36 -9.03 -3.77 -13.56
N GLN A 37 -10.29 -4.02 -13.23
CA GLN A 37 -11.39 -3.09 -13.53
C GLN A 37 -11.28 -1.80 -12.68
N ASN A 38 -10.88 -1.93 -11.42
CA ASN A 38 -10.73 -0.81 -10.49
C ASN A 38 -9.37 -0.90 -9.76
N PRO A 39 -8.27 -0.44 -10.39
CA PRO A 39 -6.91 -0.60 -9.85
C PRO A 39 -6.72 0.00 -8.45
N MET A 40 -7.46 1.05 -8.11
CA MET A 40 -7.44 1.66 -6.77
C MET A 40 -7.76 0.63 -5.66
N LEU A 41 -8.65 -0.34 -5.93
CA LEU A 41 -9.13 -1.33 -4.96
C LEU A 41 -8.58 -2.74 -5.20
N GLY A 42 -7.62 -2.89 -6.11
CA GLY A 42 -7.13 -4.19 -6.60
C GLY A 42 -5.93 -4.76 -5.84
N LEU A 43 -5.06 -5.46 -6.58
CA LEU A 43 -3.88 -6.17 -6.10
C LEU A 43 -2.70 -5.21 -5.87
N ARG A 44 -2.76 -4.52 -4.73
CA ARG A 44 -1.72 -3.59 -4.28
C ARG A 44 -1.55 -3.60 -2.77
N GLY A 45 -0.58 -2.83 -2.28
CA GLY A 45 -0.29 -2.69 -0.85
C GLY A 45 0.02 -4.02 -0.17
N CYS A 46 -0.51 -4.25 1.04
CA CYS A 46 -0.28 -5.49 1.78
C CYS A 46 -0.73 -6.74 1.02
N ARG A 47 -1.75 -6.65 0.14
CA ARG A 47 -2.27 -7.79 -0.64
C ARG A 47 -1.20 -8.32 -1.58
N LEU A 48 -0.52 -7.42 -2.30
CA LEU A 48 0.61 -7.79 -3.16
C LEU A 48 1.75 -8.40 -2.35
N GLY A 49 2.07 -7.82 -1.18
CA GLY A 49 3.09 -8.38 -0.28
C GLY A 49 2.69 -9.73 0.35
N ILE A 50 1.41 -10.10 0.37
CA ILE A 50 0.93 -11.41 0.81
C ILE A 50 1.05 -12.42 -0.33
N THR A 51 0.61 -12.05 -1.54
CA THR A 51 0.65 -12.94 -2.71
C THR A 51 2.06 -13.11 -3.26
N MET A 52 2.92 -12.10 -3.08
CA MET A 52 4.32 -12.08 -3.52
C MET A 52 5.24 -11.57 -2.40
N PRO A 53 5.50 -12.40 -1.37
CA PRO A 53 6.28 -12.02 -0.18
C PRO A 53 7.66 -11.44 -0.45
N ILE A 54 8.29 -11.85 -1.57
CA ILE A 54 9.60 -11.38 -2.00
C ILE A 54 9.68 -9.85 -2.12
N VAL A 55 8.56 -9.17 -2.43
CA VAL A 55 8.51 -7.70 -2.50
C VAL A 55 8.78 -7.09 -1.13
N THR A 56 8.05 -7.54 -0.11
CA THR A 56 8.21 -7.08 1.27
C THR A 56 9.59 -7.43 1.81
N GLU A 57 10.09 -8.63 1.51
CA GLU A 57 11.42 -9.07 1.93
C GLU A 57 12.53 -8.19 1.37
N MET A 58 12.48 -7.93 0.07
CA MET A 58 13.46 -7.10 -0.63
C MET A 58 13.47 -5.67 -0.10
N GLN A 59 12.30 -5.06 0.09
CA GLN A 59 12.18 -3.70 0.62
C GLN A 59 12.63 -3.60 2.08
N ALA A 60 12.19 -4.50 2.95
CA ALA A 60 12.62 -4.53 4.35
C ALA A 60 14.13 -4.70 4.47
N ARG A 61 14.72 -5.60 3.67
CA ARG A 61 16.17 -5.82 3.65
C ARG A 61 16.91 -4.57 3.23
N ALA A 62 16.44 -3.87 2.21
CA ALA A 62 17.05 -2.62 1.75
C ALA A 62 17.02 -1.55 2.86
N ILE A 63 15.88 -1.35 3.52
CA ILE A 63 15.72 -0.42 4.64
C ILE A 63 16.72 -0.74 5.76
N PHE A 64 16.76 -2.00 6.19
CA PHE A 64 17.58 -2.40 7.34
C PHE A 64 19.08 -2.44 7.03
N LYS A 65 19.49 -2.80 5.81
CA LYS A 65 20.91 -2.68 5.41
C LYS A 65 21.36 -1.23 5.37
N ALA A 66 20.50 -0.33 4.88
CA ALA A 66 20.79 1.10 4.90
C ALA A 66 20.91 1.63 6.34
N ALA A 67 19.98 1.26 7.22
CA ALA A 67 20.03 1.61 8.63
C ALA A 67 21.32 1.11 9.30
N ALA A 68 21.69 -0.16 9.06
CA ALA A 68 22.90 -0.74 9.60
C ALA A 68 24.16 0.00 9.18
N LYS A 69 24.25 0.40 7.91
CA LYS A 69 25.36 1.20 7.38
C LYS A 69 25.47 2.56 8.08
N VAL A 70 24.34 3.24 8.31
CA VAL A 70 24.30 4.52 9.02
C VAL A 70 24.75 4.37 10.47
N ILE A 71 24.28 3.34 11.16
CA ILE A 71 24.66 3.05 12.56
C ILE A 71 26.15 2.76 12.69
N LYS A 72 26.70 1.92 11.81
CA LYS A 72 28.15 1.64 11.77
C LYS A 72 29.00 2.88 11.48
N SER A 73 28.42 3.91 10.86
CA SER A 73 29.10 5.21 10.66
C SER A 73 29.05 6.13 11.89
N GLY A 74 28.51 5.67 13.02
CA GLY A 74 28.42 6.41 14.27
C GLY A 74 27.23 7.38 14.34
N LYS A 75 26.23 7.21 13.47
CA LYS A 75 25.02 8.03 13.44
C LYS A 75 23.81 7.25 13.95
N GLU A 76 22.91 7.95 14.63
CA GLU A 76 21.66 7.35 15.11
C GLU A 76 20.59 7.38 14.01
N VAL A 77 19.82 6.29 13.90
CA VAL A 77 18.64 6.18 13.04
C VAL A 77 17.67 5.19 13.67
N LEU A 78 16.37 5.52 13.59
CA LEU A 78 15.27 4.66 14.00
C LEU A 78 14.36 4.44 12.78
N PRO A 79 14.49 3.32 12.06
CA PRO A 79 13.64 3.04 10.91
C PRO A 79 12.18 2.81 11.35
N GLU A 80 11.26 3.42 10.63
CA GLU A 80 9.82 3.15 10.73
C GLU A 80 9.35 2.52 9.42
N VAL A 81 8.84 1.30 9.49
CA VAL A 81 8.33 0.57 8.32
C VAL A 81 6.81 0.53 8.41
N MET A 82 6.15 1.02 7.36
CA MET A 82 4.70 1.13 7.35
C MET A 82 4.08 0.18 6.32
N VAL A 83 3.09 -0.60 6.75
CA VAL A 83 2.34 -1.52 5.89
C VAL A 83 1.10 -0.80 5.34
N PRO A 84 0.97 -0.65 4.00
CA PRO A 84 -0.18 0.02 3.38
C PRO A 84 -1.38 -0.92 3.16
N LEU A 85 -2.57 -0.34 3.01
CA LEU A 85 -3.85 -0.96 2.65
C LEU A 85 -4.30 -2.12 3.55
N VAL A 86 -3.86 -2.12 4.80
CA VAL A 86 -4.34 -3.08 5.80
C VAL A 86 -5.82 -2.85 6.04
N GLY A 87 -6.60 -3.92 5.96
CA GLY A 87 -7.99 -3.97 6.39
C GLY A 87 -8.21 -4.87 7.60
N PHE A 88 -7.41 -5.93 7.76
CA PHE A 88 -7.52 -6.96 8.79
C PHE A 88 -6.22 -7.11 9.59
N GLN A 89 -6.32 -7.41 10.90
CA GLN A 89 -5.15 -7.67 11.76
C GLN A 89 -4.19 -8.72 11.16
N LYS A 90 -4.73 -9.82 10.62
CA LYS A 90 -3.90 -10.89 10.02
C LYS A 90 -3.11 -10.45 8.79
N GLU A 91 -3.60 -9.48 8.02
CA GLU A 91 -2.84 -8.92 6.90
C GLU A 91 -1.61 -8.18 7.43
N PHE A 92 -1.79 -7.40 8.49
CA PHE A 92 -0.70 -6.70 9.15
C PHE A 92 0.30 -7.67 9.79
N GLU A 93 -0.17 -8.64 10.56
CA GLU A 93 0.69 -9.66 11.21
C GLU A 93 1.52 -10.46 10.21
N HIS A 94 0.94 -10.79 9.06
CA HIS A 94 1.65 -11.46 7.98
C HIS A 94 2.84 -10.64 7.51
N GLN A 95 2.61 -9.35 7.20
CA GLN A 95 3.68 -8.44 6.75
C GLN A 95 4.70 -8.19 7.86
N ARG A 96 4.26 -7.94 9.10
CA ARG A 96 5.12 -7.79 10.27
C ARG A 96 6.03 -9.00 10.48
N THR A 97 5.51 -10.21 10.32
CA THR A 97 6.31 -11.44 10.47
C THR A 97 7.46 -11.50 9.47
N ILE A 98 7.23 -11.09 8.22
CA ILE A 98 8.27 -11.03 7.19
C ILE A 98 9.30 -9.95 7.55
N ILE A 99 8.84 -8.75 7.90
CA ILE A 99 9.70 -7.61 8.26
C ILE A 99 10.60 -7.98 9.45
N ASP A 100 10.05 -8.61 10.49
CA ASP A 100 10.77 -9.00 11.70
C ASP A 100 11.84 -10.04 11.44
N ARG A 101 11.51 -11.04 10.61
CA ARG A 101 12.48 -12.05 10.19
C ARG A 101 13.64 -11.39 9.46
N VAL A 102 13.35 -10.54 8.48
CA VAL A 102 14.39 -9.87 7.68
C VAL A 102 15.23 -8.92 8.53
N ALA A 103 14.63 -8.21 9.50
CA ALA A 103 15.37 -7.39 10.44
C ALA A 103 16.40 -8.21 11.22
N LYS A 104 15.99 -9.39 11.75
CA LYS A 104 16.89 -10.31 12.46
C LYS A 104 18.00 -10.84 11.56
N ASP A 105 17.66 -11.25 10.35
CA ASP A 105 18.63 -11.74 9.37
C ASP A 105 19.70 -10.67 9.08
N VAL A 106 19.27 -9.42 8.86
CA VAL A 106 20.20 -8.30 8.60
C VAL A 106 21.04 -7.95 9.83
N MET A 107 20.46 -7.93 11.04
CA MET A 107 21.23 -7.71 12.27
C MET A 107 22.33 -8.76 12.45
N GLN A 108 22.02 -10.03 12.17
CA GLN A 108 22.97 -11.12 12.24
C GLN A 108 24.07 -11.01 11.16
N GLU A 109 23.68 -10.75 9.91
CA GLU A 109 24.61 -10.56 8.78
C GLU A 109 25.57 -9.39 9.04
N GLU A 110 25.06 -8.29 9.61
CA GLU A 110 25.82 -7.06 9.82
C GLU A 110 26.55 -7.06 11.17
N GLY A 111 26.26 -7.98 12.08
CA GLY A 111 26.86 -8.05 13.41
C GLY A 111 26.53 -6.84 14.28
N ILE A 112 25.33 -6.27 14.14
CA ILE A 112 24.86 -5.12 14.92
C ILE A 112 23.42 -5.32 15.35
N GLU A 113 23.03 -4.69 16.45
CA GLU A 113 21.63 -4.58 16.85
C GLU A 113 21.12 -3.15 16.63
N PHE A 114 19.86 -3.02 16.24
CA PHE A 114 19.20 -1.73 16.11
C PHE A 114 17.71 -1.85 16.42
N LYS A 115 17.09 -0.72 16.78
CA LYS A 115 15.64 -0.63 17.00
C LYS A 115 14.95 -0.20 15.72
N TYR A 116 13.69 -0.58 15.57
CA TYR A 116 12.82 -0.14 14.49
C TYR A 116 11.37 -0.25 14.96
N LEU A 117 10.49 0.50 14.31
CA LEU A 117 9.05 0.42 14.51
C LEU A 117 8.38 -0.14 13.26
N VAL A 118 7.32 -0.92 13.46
CA VAL A 118 6.41 -1.30 12.37
C VAL A 118 5.01 -0.84 12.72
N GLY A 119 4.43 -0.10 11.79
CA GLY A 119 3.08 0.44 11.90
C GLY A 119 2.34 0.26 10.59
N THR A 120 1.14 0.83 10.52
CA THR A 120 0.30 0.68 9.33
C THR A 120 -0.34 1.99 8.92
N MET A 121 -0.62 2.09 7.62
CA MET A 121 -1.45 3.15 7.11
C MET A 121 -2.93 2.83 7.39
N ILE A 122 -3.64 3.75 8.02
CA ILE A 122 -5.08 3.70 8.19
C ILE A 122 -5.71 4.44 7.03
N GLU A 123 -6.04 3.68 5.99
CA GLU A 123 -6.58 4.17 4.73
C GLU A 123 -7.74 3.32 4.19
N VAL A 124 -8.06 2.21 4.86
CA VAL A 124 -9.23 1.37 4.61
C VAL A 124 -10.24 1.62 5.73
N PRO A 125 -11.52 1.94 5.44
CA PRO A 125 -12.52 2.20 6.49
C PRO A 125 -12.65 1.07 7.52
N ARG A 126 -12.51 -0.20 7.09
CA ARG A 126 -12.50 -1.34 8.02
C ARG A 126 -11.39 -1.21 9.07
N ALA A 127 -10.17 -0.85 8.68
CA ALA A 127 -9.06 -0.71 9.61
C ALA A 127 -9.30 0.41 10.63
N ALA A 128 -9.96 1.50 10.22
CA ALA A 128 -10.37 2.54 11.15
C ALA A 128 -11.42 2.07 12.17
N LEU A 129 -12.32 1.16 11.76
CA LEU A 129 -13.39 0.62 12.61
C LEU A 129 -12.93 -0.52 13.55
N THR A 130 -11.83 -1.20 13.22
CA THR A 130 -11.30 -2.34 13.99
C THR A 130 -9.84 -2.10 14.40
N SER A 131 -9.51 -0.87 14.72
CA SER A 131 -8.13 -0.42 14.93
C SER A 131 -7.49 -0.99 16.20
N SER A 132 -8.28 -1.31 17.23
CA SER A 132 -7.82 -2.01 18.44
C SER A 132 -7.29 -3.41 18.14
N GLU A 133 -7.91 -4.13 17.20
CA GLU A 133 -7.40 -5.42 16.74
C GLU A 133 -6.03 -5.25 16.07
N ILE A 134 -5.85 -4.22 15.25
CA ILE A 134 -4.61 -3.98 14.51
C ILE A 134 -3.48 -3.49 15.44
N ALA A 135 -3.82 -2.66 16.43
CA ALA A 135 -2.88 -2.17 17.44
C ALA A 135 -2.52 -3.22 18.50
N GLY A 136 -3.43 -4.16 18.78
CA GLY A 136 -3.31 -5.15 19.83
C GLY A 136 -2.43 -6.35 19.47
N GLY A 137 -2.05 -7.10 20.51
CA GLY A 137 -1.24 -8.32 20.42
C GLY A 137 0.27 -8.07 20.37
N GLU A 138 1.07 -9.15 20.43
CA GLU A 138 2.54 -9.07 20.46
C GLU A 138 3.13 -8.46 19.18
N LYS A 139 2.43 -8.62 18.06
CA LYS A 139 2.79 -8.09 16.74
C LYS A 139 1.90 -6.93 16.31
N GLY A 140 1.24 -6.27 17.26
CA GLY A 140 0.38 -5.12 17.00
C GLY A 140 1.14 -3.94 16.40
N ALA A 141 0.42 -3.09 15.68
CA ALA A 141 0.98 -1.91 15.02
C ALA A 141 1.46 -0.88 16.06
N GLN A 142 2.72 -0.46 15.93
CA GLN A 142 3.35 0.45 16.88
C GLN A 142 3.03 1.93 16.60
N PHE A 143 2.51 2.23 15.41
CA PHE A 143 2.02 3.54 15.02
C PHE A 143 0.97 3.40 13.93
N PHE A 144 0.11 4.43 13.83
CA PHE A 144 -0.81 4.62 12.72
C PHE A 144 -0.45 5.88 11.96
N SER A 145 -0.57 5.82 10.63
CA SER A 145 -0.51 6.97 9.75
C SER A 145 -1.78 7.04 8.92
N PHE A 146 -2.50 8.15 8.94
CA PHE A 146 -3.72 8.26 8.15
C PHE A 146 -3.40 8.55 6.69
N GLY A 147 -3.68 7.58 5.83
CA GLY A 147 -3.69 7.77 4.38
C GLY A 147 -5.01 8.41 3.97
N THR A 148 -5.20 9.68 4.32
CA THR A 148 -6.51 10.33 4.19
C THR A 148 -6.99 10.39 2.75
N ASN A 149 -6.12 10.44 1.74
CA ASN A 149 -6.53 10.38 0.34
C ASN A 149 -7.36 9.12 0.05
N ASP A 150 -6.80 7.94 0.30
CA ASP A 150 -7.48 6.67 0.06
C ASP A 150 -8.66 6.47 1.03
N LEU A 151 -8.55 6.98 2.27
CA LEU A 151 -9.67 6.96 3.22
C LEU A 151 -10.86 7.80 2.73
N HIS A 152 -10.65 8.98 2.15
CA HIS A 152 -11.71 9.78 1.54
C HIS A 152 -12.31 9.06 0.33
N GLN A 153 -11.46 8.51 -0.55
CA GLN A 153 -11.94 7.79 -1.73
C GLN A 153 -12.87 6.64 -1.34
N MET A 154 -12.48 5.83 -0.34
CA MET A 154 -13.30 4.70 0.11
C MET A 154 -14.52 5.11 0.94
N ALA A 155 -14.41 6.12 1.80
CA ALA A 155 -15.51 6.55 2.65
C ALA A 155 -16.60 7.30 1.88
N LEU A 156 -16.21 8.13 0.91
CA LEU A 156 -17.14 8.91 0.08
C LEU A 156 -17.56 8.17 -1.20
N GLY A 157 -16.84 7.13 -1.59
CA GLY A 157 -17.04 6.45 -2.87
C GLY A 157 -16.63 7.30 -4.07
N PHE A 158 -15.65 8.20 -3.87
CA PHE A 158 -15.16 9.10 -4.91
C PHE A 158 -13.82 8.61 -5.42
N SER A 159 -13.72 8.33 -6.72
CA SER A 159 -12.43 8.23 -7.38
C SER A 159 -11.84 9.63 -7.52
N ARG A 160 -10.64 9.86 -6.98
CA ARG A 160 -9.97 11.16 -7.04
C ARG A 160 -9.75 11.60 -8.48
N ASP A 161 -9.44 10.66 -9.37
CA ASP A 161 -9.14 10.92 -10.77
C ASP A 161 -10.41 11.31 -11.55
N ASP A 162 -11.59 10.83 -11.13
CA ASP A 162 -12.85 11.08 -11.83
C ASP A 162 -13.70 12.17 -11.18
N ALA A 163 -13.50 12.45 -9.88
CA ALA A 163 -14.39 13.32 -9.11
C ALA A 163 -14.35 14.79 -9.54
N GLY A 164 -13.28 15.23 -10.21
CA GLY A 164 -13.18 16.58 -10.77
C GLY A 164 -14.33 16.93 -11.74
N THR A 165 -14.98 15.92 -12.34
CA THR A 165 -16.12 16.11 -13.25
C THR A 165 -17.39 16.61 -12.58
N PHE A 166 -17.55 16.40 -11.26
CA PHE A 166 -18.78 16.76 -10.54
C PHE A 166 -18.58 17.52 -9.22
N ILE A 167 -17.37 17.51 -8.63
CA ILE A 167 -17.10 18.18 -7.34
C ILE A 167 -17.49 19.67 -7.36
N SER A 168 -17.17 20.40 -8.43
CA SER A 168 -17.56 21.81 -8.58
C SER A 168 -19.08 22.00 -8.48
N LYS A 169 -19.86 21.07 -9.07
CA LYS A 169 -21.32 21.14 -9.03
C LYS A 169 -21.88 20.84 -7.64
N TYR A 170 -21.26 19.92 -6.90
CA TYR A 170 -21.62 19.61 -5.52
C TYR A 170 -21.39 20.81 -4.61
N MET A 171 -20.29 21.54 -4.80
CA MET A 171 -20.00 22.77 -4.05
C MET A 171 -20.98 23.90 -4.41
N GLU A 172 -21.28 24.12 -5.70
CA GLU A 172 -22.28 25.11 -6.13
C GLU A 172 -23.67 24.86 -5.53
N GLN A 173 -24.05 23.58 -5.38
CA GLN A 173 -25.33 23.19 -4.79
C GLN A 173 -25.32 23.12 -3.26
N GLY A 174 -24.16 23.37 -2.63
CA GLY A 174 -24.01 23.29 -1.17
C GLY A 174 -24.13 21.87 -0.59
N ILE A 175 -23.94 20.83 -1.41
CA ILE A 175 -23.92 19.43 -0.96
C ILE A 175 -22.67 19.16 -0.13
N ILE A 176 -21.53 19.66 -0.60
CA ILE A 176 -20.27 19.68 0.14
C ILE A 176 -19.79 21.13 0.24
N LYS A 177 -19.12 21.46 1.33
CA LYS A 177 -18.64 22.82 1.57
C LYS A 177 -17.32 23.09 0.87
N ASP A 178 -16.40 22.14 0.96
CA ASP A 178 -15.03 22.22 0.49
C ASP A 178 -14.69 20.93 -0.27
N ASP A 179 -13.66 20.96 -1.12
CA ASP A 179 -13.17 19.77 -1.82
C ASP A 179 -12.57 18.77 -0.81
N PRO A 180 -13.13 17.55 -0.68
CA PRO A 180 -12.71 16.56 0.31
C PRO A 180 -11.30 16.00 0.07
N PHE A 181 -10.72 16.21 -1.12
CA PHE A 181 -9.34 15.83 -1.42
C PHE A 181 -8.32 16.93 -1.13
N VAL A 182 -8.79 18.12 -0.77
CA VAL A 182 -7.95 19.26 -0.35
C VAL A 182 -8.07 19.48 1.15
N SER A 183 -9.27 19.36 1.71
CA SER A 183 -9.57 19.52 3.13
C SER A 183 -10.27 18.28 3.67
N ILE A 184 -9.98 17.93 4.93
CA ILE A 184 -10.62 16.76 5.56
C ILE A 184 -12.13 16.98 5.65
N GLU A 185 -12.90 16.00 5.18
CA GLU A 185 -14.33 15.93 5.41
C GLU A 185 -14.57 15.51 6.86
N GLU A 186 -14.87 16.47 7.73
CA GLU A 186 -14.85 16.26 9.18
C GLU A 186 -15.99 15.37 9.72
N ILE A 187 -17.16 15.34 9.06
CA ILE A 187 -18.37 14.70 9.60
C ILE A 187 -18.30 13.17 9.42
N GLY A 188 -17.92 12.71 8.23
CA GLY A 188 -17.76 11.30 7.88
C GLY A 188 -16.33 10.82 8.09
N VAL A 189 -15.38 11.34 7.32
CA VAL A 189 -13.98 10.88 7.34
C VAL A 189 -13.30 11.25 8.67
N GLY A 190 -13.50 12.47 9.16
CA GLY A 190 -13.02 12.89 10.47
C GLY A 190 -13.57 12.03 11.61
N ARG A 191 -14.83 11.57 11.50
CA ARG A 191 -15.42 10.62 12.44
C ARG A 191 -14.78 9.23 12.37
N LEU A 192 -14.45 8.73 11.18
CA LEU A 192 -13.67 7.47 11.04
C LEU A 192 -12.30 7.60 11.71
N MET A 193 -11.60 8.71 11.48
CA MET A 193 -10.31 8.98 12.13
C MET A 193 -10.43 9.02 13.65
N LYS A 194 -11.47 9.69 14.17
CA LYS A 194 -11.74 9.76 15.60
C LYS A 194 -11.98 8.36 16.21
N ILE A 195 -12.84 7.55 15.59
CA ILE A 195 -13.09 6.17 16.02
C ILE A 195 -11.79 5.39 16.06
N CYS A 196 -10.98 5.47 15.00
CA CYS A 196 -9.70 4.78 14.92
C CYS A 196 -8.72 5.18 16.03
N VAL A 197 -8.63 6.47 16.36
CA VAL A 197 -7.71 6.92 17.42
C VAL A 197 -8.20 6.47 18.80
N GLU A 198 -9.51 6.52 19.05
CA GLU A 198 -10.10 6.12 20.33
C GLU A 198 -9.99 4.60 20.54
N ASP A 199 -10.40 3.82 19.54
CA ASP A 199 -10.38 2.36 19.57
C ASP A 199 -8.94 1.83 19.60
N GLY A 200 -8.05 2.31 18.73
CA GLY A 200 -6.65 1.89 18.69
C GLY A 200 -5.82 2.23 19.94
N LYS A 201 -6.24 3.21 20.75
CA LYS A 201 -5.62 3.52 22.05
C LYS A 201 -6.20 2.72 23.21
N SER A 202 -7.30 2.01 22.99
CA SER A 202 -7.96 1.20 24.02
C SER A 202 -7.42 -0.23 24.11
N SER A 203 -6.56 -0.63 23.15
CA SER A 203 -5.91 -1.94 23.07
C SER A 203 -4.68 -2.08 23.97
#